data_AF-A0A7G8WD56-F1
#
_entry.id   AF-A0A7G8WD56-F1
#
_cell.length_a   1.000
_cell.length_b   1.000
_cell.length_c   1.000
_cell.angle_alpha   90.00
_cell.angle_beta   90.00
_cell.angle_gamma   90.00
#
_symmetry.space_group_name_H-M   'P 1'
#
loop_
_entity.id
_entity.type
_entity.pdbx_description
1 polymer ?
#
loop_
_entity_poly.entity_id
_entity_poly.type
_entity_poly.pdbx_seq_one_letter_code
_entity_poly.pdbx_strand_id
1 'polypeptide(L)'
;MKEHLLTSILILIFMVSCKQTETKKTEIVKQNPTTELKTEAEIKVEENIPEEQFVENDSLAFAFESELENYALKSSLFKIELKPYQNHHDKSVIDTMKTLTFDKTKLEFYKAKNWESIIGGIIKNPEIKFVDSLNIGINKRTLENILKTKIESDKVTLGNLEQTSLFFFQFENGILESIKFKGYFD
;
A
#
# COMPACT_ATOMS: atom_id res chain seq x y z
N MET A 1 28.21 4.16 58.26
CA MET A 1 28.69 5.56 58.40
C MET A 1 28.63 6.22 57.04
N LYS A 2 27.82 7.29 56.94
CA LYS A 2 27.74 8.36 55.92
C LYS A 2 27.38 7.92 54.48
N GLU A 3 26.16 8.14 53.97
CA GLU A 3 25.41 9.38 53.66
C GLU A 3 25.93 10.18 52.46
N HIS A 4 24.96 10.71 51.69
CA HIS A 4 24.97 11.64 50.54
C HIS A 4 24.99 11.01 49.13
N LEU A 5 23.92 10.95 48.31
CA LEU A 5 22.80 11.86 48.00
C LEU A 5 23.24 13.03 47.10
N LEU A 6 22.83 13.02 45.82
CA LEU A 6 22.36 14.20 45.07
C LEU A 6 21.83 13.84 43.67
N THR A 7 20.50 13.89 43.62
CA THR A 7 19.60 14.06 42.47
C THR A 7 20.02 15.17 41.50
N SER A 8 19.74 15.00 40.21
CA SER A 8 19.40 16.12 39.29
C SER A 8 18.58 15.61 38.10
N ILE A 9 17.26 15.66 38.30
CA ILE A 9 16.24 15.73 37.25
C ILE A 9 16.25 17.19 36.75
N LEU A 10 16.34 17.40 35.43
CA LEU A 10 16.10 18.72 34.85
C LEU A 10 15.08 18.61 33.72
N ILE A 11 13.83 18.69 34.15
CA ILE A 11 12.65 19.04 33.35
C ILE A 11 12.79 20.52 32.98
N LEU A 12 12.71 20.85 31.70
CA LEU A 12 12.54 22.22 31.25
C LEU A 12 11.38 22.28 30.25
N ILE A 13 10.18 22.34 30.83
CA ILE A 13 8.94 22.73 30.18
C ILE A 13 9.00 24.25 30.01
N PHE A 14 9.19 24.74 28.78
CA PHE A 14 8.86 26.12 28.46
C PHE A 14 7.40 26.18 27.98
N MET A 15 6.49 26.38 28.94
CA MET A 15 5.20 26.96 28.65
C MET A 15 5.40 28.45 28.32
N VAL A 16 5.12 28.82 27.08
CA VAL A 16 4.75 30.21 26.76
C VAL A 16 3.31 30.20 26.25
N SER A 17 2.45 30.56 27.21
CA SER A 17 1.05 30.91 27.04
C SER A 17 0.91 32.12 26.11
N CYS A 18 0.16 31.99 25.02
CA CYS A 18 -0.55 33.11 24.42
C CYS A 18 -2.05 32.85 24.53
N LYS A 19 -2.67 33.48 25.54
CA LYS A 19 -4.09 33.79 25.57
C LYS A 19 -4.33 34.95 24.61
N GLN A 20 -5.26 34.78 23.67
CA GLN A 20 -6.06 35.89 23.15
C GLN A 20 -7.49 35.42 22.91
N THR A 21 -8.35 35.80 23.85
CA THR A 21 -9.80 35.86 23.71
C THR A 21 -10.17 37.21 23.11
N GLU A 22 -10.83 37.23 21.96
CA GLU A 22 -11.78 38.30 21.63
C GLU A 22 -13.04 37.71 20.98
N THR A 23 -14.13 37.89 21.71
CA THR A 23 -15.51 37.67 21.32
C THR A 23 -15.93 38.78 20.36
N LYS A 24 -16.48 38.44 19.17
CA LYS A 24 -17.42 39.33 18.48
C LYS A 24 -18.78 38.64 18.36
N LYS A 25 -19.74 39.23 19.07
CA LYS A 25 -21.18 38.99 18.96
C LYS A 25 -21.72 39.53 17.62
N THR A 26 -22.95 39.11 17.34
CA THR A 26 -24.01 39.75 16.53
C THR A 26 -23.96 39.41 15.03
N GLU A 27 -25.02 38.96 14.34
CA GLU A 27 -26.47 39.05 14.55
C GLU A 27 -27.23 37.78 14.13
N ILE A 28 -28.26 37.45 14.91
CA ILE A 28 -29.37 36.57 14.54
C ILE A 28 -30.37 37.44 13.79
N VAL A 29 -30.53 37.26 12.48
CA VAL A 29 -31.72 37.76 11.78
C VAL A 29 -32.75 36.65 11.74
N LYS A 30 -33.77 36.79 12.59
CA LYS A 30 -35.04 36.07 12.46
C LYS A 30 -35.81 36.66 11.28
N GLN A 31 -36.16 35.81 10.30
CA GLN A 31 -37.36 35.99 9.50
C GLN A 31 -38.01 34.61 9.31
N ASN A 32 -39.21 34.44 9.88
CA ASN A 32 -40.13 33.33 9.62
C ASN A 32 -41.09 33.74 8.47
N PRO A 33 -41.95 32.84 7.94
CA PRO A 33 -41.67 31.91 6.86
C PRO A 33 -42.62 32.16 5.66
N THR A 34 -42.29 31.66 4.46
CA THR A 34 -43.32 31.51 3.42
C THR A 34 -43.00 30.30 2.55
N THR A 35 -43.75 29.23 2.84
CA THR A 35 -44.40 28.27 1.94
C THR A 35 -43.66 27.79 0.67
N GLU A 36 -43.33 26.50 0.71
CA GLU A 36 -43.33 25.50 -0.37
C GLU A 36 -42.44 25.69 -1.61
N LEU A 37 -41.38 24.89 -1.69
CA LEU A 37 -41.33 23.76 -2.64
C LEU A 37 -40.13 22.86 -2.29
N LYS A 38 -40.43 21.60 -1.96
CA LYS A 38 -39.44 20.54 -1.85
C LYS A 38 -38.83 20.29 -3.22
N THR A 39 -37.57 20.65 -3.38
CA THR A 39 -36.68 19.91 -4.26
C THR A 39 -35.39 19.77 -3.50
N GLU A 40 -35.23 18.62 -2.83
CA GLU A 40 -33.92 18.16 -2.39
C GLU A 40 -33.08 18.00 -3.66
N ALA A 41 -32.34 19.06 -4.00
CA ALA A 41 -31.20 18.91 -4.87
C ALA A 41 -30.20 18.06 -4.10
N GLU A 42 -30.11 16.77 -4.43
CA GLU A 42 -28.95 15.95 -4.10
C GLU A 42 -27.73 16.72 -4.62
N ILE A 43 -27.03 17.39 -3.71
CA ILE A 43 -25.68 17.88 -3.96
C ILE A 43 -24.86 16.59 -4.07
N LYS A 44 -24.75 16.07 -5.30
CA LYS A 44 -23.67 15.14 -5.64
C LYS A 44 -22.39 15.95 -5.50
N VAL A 45 -21.82 15.90 -4.30
CA VAL A 45 -20.43 16.25 -4.07
C VAL A 45 -19.65 15.23 -4.90
N GLU A 46 -19.25 15.65 -6.09
CA GLU A 46 -18.30 14.91 -6.91
C GLU A 46 -16.99 14.96 -6.13
N GLU A 47 -16.78 13.97 -5.26
CA GLU A 47 -15.52 13.79 -4.57
C GLU A 47 -14.45 13.64 -5.65
N ASN A 48 -13.53 14.60 -5.68
CA ASN A 48 -12.40 14.61 -6.59
C ASN A 48 -11.40 13.56 -6.08
N ILE A 49 -11.72 12.30 -6.31
CA ILE A 49 -10.91 11.16 -5.92
C ILE A 49 -9.65 11.18 -6.79
N PRO A 50 -8.43 11.24 -6.22
CA PRO A 50 -7.21 11.19 -7.00
C PRO A 50 -7.17 9.92 -7.84
N GLU A 51 -6.80 10.05 -9.11
CA GLU A 51 -6.82 8.93 -10.07
C GLU A 51 -5.89 7.78 -9.64
N GLU A 52 -4.79 8.10 -8.98
CA GLU A 52 -3.84 7.16 -8.39
C GLU A 52 -3.17 7.78 -7.15
N GLN A 53 -2.94 6.98 -6.11
CA GLN A 53 -2.23 7.36 -4.89
C GLN A 53 -0.93 6.57 -4.76
N PHE A 54 0.20 7.26 -4.63
CA PHE A 54 1.49 6.64 -4.34
C PHE A 54 1.82 6.67 -2.85
N VAL A 55 2.34 5.57 -2.32
CA VAL A 55 2.83 5.42 -0.94
C VAL A 55 4.29 4.97 -1.03
N GLU A 56 5.21 5.87 -0.75
CA GLU A 56 6.64 5.56 -0.68
C GLU A 56 6.97 4.93 0.68
N ASN A 57 7.51 3.71 0.67
CA ASN A 57 8.04 3.06 1.86
C ASN A 57 8.98 1.90 1.48
N ASP A 58 10.29 2.18 1.47
CA ASP A 58 11.34 1.23 1.08
C ASP A 58 11.30 -0.07 1.89
N SER A 59 11.17 0.04 3.20
CA SER A 59 11.19 -1.12 4.10
C SER A 59 9.96 -2.00 3.87
N LEU A 60 8.80 -1.39 3.66
CA LEU A 60 7.55 -2.12 3.44
C LEU A 60 7.50 -2.76 2.06
N ALA A 61 7.93 -2.04 1.01
CA ALA A 61 8.01 -2.57 -0.35
C ALA A 61 8.94 -3.79 -0.41
N PHE A 62 10.12 -3.70 0.19
CA PHE A 62 11.06 -4.83 0.31
C PHE A 62 10.45 -6.02 1.08
N ALA A 63 9.77 -5.75 2.19
CA ALA A 63 9.12 -6.81 2.97
C ALA A 63 8.02 -7.52 2.16
N PHE A 64 7.19 -6.76 1.42
CA PHE A 64 6.15 -7.32 0.57
C PHE A 64 6.72 -8.21 -0.54
N GLU A 65 7.78 -7.75 -1.21
CA GLU A 65 8.46 -8.52 -2.27
C GLU A 65 9.04 -9.82 -1.71
N SER A 66 9.80 -9.73 -0.62
CA SER A 66 10.39 -10.90 0.03
C SER A 66 9.34 -11.90 0.49
N GLU A 67 8.22 -11.44 1.07
CA GLU A 67 7.14 -12.33 1.49
C GLU A 67 6.41 -12.97 0.30
N LEU A 68 6.11 -12.21 -0.75
CA LEU A 68 5.48 -12.73 -1.96
C LEU A 68 6.37 -13.79 -2.62
N GLU A 69 7.67 -13.50 -2.74
CA GLU A 69 8.66 -14.44 -3.28
C GLU A 69 8.70 -15.72 -2.45
N ASN A 70 8.86 -15.59 -1.13
CA ASN A 70 8.87 -16.72 -0.20
C ASN A 70 7.60 -17.56 -0.26
N TYR A 71 6.43 -16.91 -0.30
CA TYR A 71 5.14 -17.58 -0.44
C TYR A 71 5.10 -18.39 -1.74
N ALA A 72 5.43 -17.76 -2.86
CA ALA A 72 5.36 -18.35 -4.19
C ALA A 72 6.31 -19.54 -4.34
N LEU A 73 7.54 -19.46 -3.81
CA LEU A 73 8.53 -20.53 -3.88
C LEU A 73 8.21 -21.72 -2.98
N LYS A 74 7.48 -21.52 -1.88
CA LYS A 74 7.13 -22.58 -0.91
C LYS A 74 5.75 -23.19 -1.17
N SER A 75 4.88 -22.50 -1.89
CA SER A 75 3.51 -22.93 -2.14
C SER A 75 3.43 -24.04 -3.18
N SER A 76 2.69 -25.11 -2.86
CA SER A 76 2.39 -26.20 -3.78
C SER A 76 1.18 -25.92 -4.69
N LEU A 77 0.54 -24.76 -4.56
CA LEU A 77 -0.64 -24.38 -5.34
C LEU A 77 -0.29 -24.09 -6.81
N PHE A 78 0.93 -23.64 -7.08
CA PHE A 78 1.32 -23.15 -8.39
C PHE A 78 1.72 -24.28 -9.33
N LYS A 79 1.19 -24.23 -10.56
CA LYS A 79 1.77 -24.91 -11.70
C LYS A 79 2.99 -24.12 -12.17
N ILE A 80 4.10 -24.82 -12.40
CA ILE A 80 5.38 -24.21 -12.79
C ILE A 80 5.64 -24.50 -14.27
N GLU A 81 5.92 -23.44 -15.03
CA GLU A 81 6.44 -23.51 -16.39
C GLU A 81 7.86 -22.90 -16.42
N LEU A 82 8.80 -23.56 -17.10
CA LEU A 82 10.17 -23.10 -17.27
C LEU A 82 10.45 -22.88 -18.76
N LYS A 83 11.03 -21.73 -19.09
CA LYS A 83 11.45 -21.37 -20.45
C LYS A 83 12.91 -20.93 -20.44
N PRO A 84 13.73 -21.38 -21.41
CA PRO A 84 15.08 -20.84 -21.56
C PRO A 84 15.02 -19.35 -21.89
N TYR A 85 15.95 -18.58 -21.35
CA TYR A 85 16.09 -17.16 -21.62
C TYR A 85 17.55 -16.84 -21.91
N GLN A 86 17.82 -16.26 -23.07
CA GLN A 86 19.16 -15.81 -23.39
C GLN A 86 19.46 -14.56 -22.55
N ASN A 87 20.51 -14.64 -21.73
CA ASN A 87 20.93 -13.51 -20.92
C ASN A 87 21.28 -12.32 -21.82
N HIS A 88 20.77 -11.14 -21.47
CA HIS A 88 20.90 -9.95 -22.31
C HIS A 88 22.24 -9.22 -22.10
N HIS A 89 22.91 -9.43 -20.96
CA HIS A 89 24.29 -8.99 -20.68
C HIS A 89 25.34 -9.92 -21.31
N ASP A 90 25.07 -11.24 -21.37
CA ASP A 90 25.96 -12.25 -21.96
C ASP A 90 25.20 -13.28 -22.80
N LYS A 91 25.31 -13.17 -24.13
CA LYS A 91 24.63 -14.04 -25.09
C LYS A 91 25.06 -15.51 -25.04
N SER A 92 26.19 -15.83 -24.40
CA SER A 92 26.66 -17.21 -24.21
C SER A 92 25.97 -17.92 -23.04
N VAL A 93 25.30 -17.16 -22.17
CA VAL A 93 24.58 -17.68 -21.00
C VAL A 93 23.10 -17.85 -21.32
N ILE A 94 22.58 -19.04 -21.03
CA ILE A 94 21.14 -19.34 -21.07
C ILE A 94 20.65 -19.48 -19.63
N ASP A 95 19.90 -18.48 -19.18
CA ASP A 95 19.18 -18.46 -17.92
C ASP A 95 17.76 -19.01 -18.12
N THR A 96 16.89 -18.89 -17.11
CA THR A 96 15.54 -19.44 -17.11
C THR A 96 14.51 -18.40 -16.69
N MET A 97 13.47 -18.24 -17.50
CA MET A 97 12.23 -17.61 -17.09
C MET A 97 11.31 -18.67 -16.49
N LYS A 98 10.89 -18.46 -15.25
CA LYS A 98 9.98 -19.34 -14.53
C LYS A 98 8.65 -18.63 -14.35
N THR A 99 7.56 -19.29 -14.74
CA THR A 99 6.20 -18.77 -14.56
C THR A 99 5.46 -19.68 -13.59
N LEU A 100 4.88 -19.10 -12.55
CA LEU A 100 4.00 -19.76 -11.60
C LEU A 100 2.56 -19.34 -11.89
N THR A 101 1.67 -20.31 -12.09
CA THR A 101 0.25 -20.04 -12.37
C THR A 101 -0.65 -20.78 -11.41
N PHE A 102 -1.66 -20.10 -10.89
CA PHE A 102 -2.71 -20.67 -10.07
C PHE A 102 -4.00 -19.88 -10.30
N ASP A 103 -4.98 -20.51 -10.96
CA ASP A 103 -6.23 -19.86 -11.35
C ASP A 103 -6.00 -18.50 -12.06
N LYS A 104 -6.51 -17.39 -11.52
CA LYS A 104 -6.36 -16.04 -12.10
C LYS A 104 -5.05 -15.34 -11.70
N THR A 105 -4.16 -16.04 -10.99
CA THR A 105 -2.86 -15.50 -10.58
C THR A 105 -1.74 -16.03 -11.46
N LYS A 106 -0.84 -15.13 -11.85
CA LYS A 106 0.39 -15.43 -12.58
C LYS A 106 1.54 -14.65 -11.96
N LEU A 107 2.60 -15.33 -11.55
CA LEU A 107 3.86 -14.74 -11.08
C LEU A 107 5.00 -15.13 -12.00
N GLU A 108 5.94 -14.23 -12.22
CA GLU A 108 7.08 -14.39 -13.11
C GLU A 108 8.37 -14.20 -12.32
N PHE A 109 9.29 -15.13 -12.55
CA PHE A 109 10.58 -15.21 -11.91
C PHE A 109 11.65 -15.27 -12.98
N TYR A 110 12.76 -14.59 -12.70
CA TYR A 110 14.01 -14.85 -13.40
C TYR A 110 14.88 -15.76 -12.55
N LYS A 111 15.53 -16.73 -13.19
CA LYS A 111 16.45 -17.66 -12.56
C LYS A 111 17.74 -17.77 -13.36
N ALA A 112 18.84 -17.32 -12.76
CA ALA A 112 20.17 -17.68 -13.21
C ALA A 112 20.71 -18.89 -12.44
N LYS A 113 21.98 -19.23 -12.71
CA LYS A 113 22.67 -20.36 -12.08
C LYS A 113 22.62 -20.38 -10.55
N ASN A 114 22.83 -19.23 -9.91
CA ASN A 114 22.97 -19.11 -8.45
C ASN A 114 21.95 -18.17 -7.80
N TRP A 115 21.01 -17.61 -8.57
CA TRP A 115 20.03 -16.66 -8.06
C TRP A 115 18.68 -16.87 -8.75
N GLU A 116 17.62 -16.64 -8.01
CA GLU A 116 16.24 -16.63 -8.50
C GLU A 116 15.54 -15.47 -7.80
N SER A 117 14.80 -14.65 -8.52
CA SER A 117 14.02 -13.55 -7.96
C SER A 117 12.69 -13.40 -8.69
N ILE A 118 11.68 -12.92 -7.97
CA ILE A 118 10.41 -12.52 -8.58
C ILE A 118 10.61 -11.20 -9.33
N ILE A 119 10.18 -11.13 -10.58
CA ILE A 119 10.32 -9.93 -11.42
C ILE A 119 8.98 -9.26 -11.72
N GLY A 120 7.88 -9.96 -11.49
CA GLY A 120 6.56 -9.39 -11.67
C GLY A 120 5.43 -10.40 -11.51
N GLY A 121 4.21 -9.91 -11.61
CA GLY A 121 3.05 -10.76 -11.60
C GLY A 121 1.75 -10.02 -11.35
N ILE A 122 0.66 -10.76 -11.43
CA ILE A 122 -0.67 -10.30 -11.07
C ILE A 122 -1.36 -11.36 -10.23
N ILE A 123 -1.91 -10.93 -9.09
CA ILE A 123 -2.62 -11.75 -8.12
C ILE A 123 -4.09 -11.34 -8.17
N LYS A 124 -4.95 -12.31 -8.44
CA LYS A 124 -6.42 -12.14 -8.47
C LYS A 124 -7.16 -13.26 -7.73
N ASN A 125 -6.45 -14.28 -7.27
CA ASN A 125 -7.04 -15.39 -6.53
C ASN A 125 -7.02 -15.09 -5.00
N PRO A 126 -8.16 -15.17 -4.29
CA PRO A 126 -8.26 -14.83 -2.87
C PRO A 126 -7.64 -15.87 -1.91
N GLU A 127 -7.28 -17.06 -2.39
CA GLU A 127 -6.57 -18.07 -1.59
C GLU A 127 -5.09 -17.71 -1.37
N ILE A 128 -4.55 -16.83 -2.20
CA ILE A 128 -3.18 -16.33 -2.05
C ILE A 128 -3.16 -15.27 -0.96
N LYS A 129 -2.48 -15.60 0.13
CA LYS A 129 -2.32 -14.78 1.33
C LYS A 129 -0.83 -14.61 1.63
N PHE A 130 -0.38 -13.37 1.61
CA PHE A 130 0.95 -12.94 2.04
C PHE A 130 0.79 -11.68 2.90
N VAL A 131 1.81 -11.23 3.63
CA VAL A 131 1.79 -10.01 4.48
C VAL A 131 0.53 -9.88 5.34
N ASP A 132 0.59 -10.38 6.58
CA ASP A 132 -0.49 -10.19 7.57
C ASP A 132 -1.91 -10.48 7.03
N SER A 133 -2.04 -11.50 6.18
CA SER A 133 -3.29 -11.89 5.49
C SER A 133 -3.79 -10.91 4.42
N LEU A 134 -2.90 -10.17 3.75
CA LEU A 134 -3.21 -9.49 2.51
C LEU A 134 -3.58 -10.53 1.43
N ASN A 135 -4.83 -10.48 0.99
CA ASN A 135 -5.37 -11.27 -0.10
C ASN A 135 -6.47 -10.51 -0.84
N ILE A 136 -6.86 -11.03 -2.00
CA ILE A 136 -7.98 -10.49 -2.76
C ILE A 136 -9.28 -10.62 -1.95
N GLY A 137 -10.12 -9.60 -2.00
CA GLY A 137 -11.37 -9.50 -1.26
C GLY A 137 -11.29 -8.77 0.08
N ILE A 138 -10.11 -8.31 0.53
CA ILE A 138 -10.03 -7.48 1.75
C ILE A 138 -10.61 -6.09 1.51
N ASN A 139 -11.12 -5.49 2.58
CA ASN A 139 -11.54 -4.09 2.57
C ASN A 139 -10.32 -3.16 2.44
N LYS A 140 -10.51 -2.03 1.75
CA LYS A 140 -9.53 -0.93 1.63
C LYS A 140 -8.93 -0.53 2.99
N ARG A 141 -9.76 -0.48 4.04
CA ARG A 141 -9.35 -0.19 5.42
C ARG A 141 -8.28 -1.14 5.97
N THR A 142 -8.31 -2.41 5.57
CA THR A 142 -7.29 -3.39 5.97
C THR A 142 -5.94 -3.00 5.36
N LEU A 143 -5.92 -2.60 4.08
CA LEU A 143 -4.68 -2.13 3.45
C LEU A 143 -4.20 -0.81 4.06
N GLU A 144 -5.10 0.15 4.40
CA GLU A 144 -4.72 1.38 5.11
C GLU A 144 -3.96 1.10 6.41
N ASN A 145 -4.41 0.09 7.16
CA ASN A 145 -3.76 -0.31 8.40
C ASN A 145 -2.38 -0.95 8.18
N ILE A 146 -2.18 -1.65 7.07
CA ILE A 146 -0.89 -2.23 6.70
C ILE A 146 0.07 -1.11 6.24
N LEU A 147 -0.41 -0.21 5.37
CA LEU A 147 0.37 0.91 4.81
C LEU A 147 0.56 2.08 5.79
N LYS A 148 -0.12 2.06 6.95
CA LYS A 148 -0.16 3.16 7.94
C LYS A 148 -0.52 4.51 7.32
N THR A 149 -1.33 4.49 6.28
CA THR A 149 -1.67 5.66 5.46
C THR A 149 -3.13 5.55 5.03
N LYS A 150 -3.87 6.66 5.06
CA LYS A 150 -5.24 6.72 4.56
C LYS A 150 -5.23 6.55 3.03
N ILE A 151 -6.16 5.76 2.50
CA ILE A 151 -6.31 5.53 1.06
C ILE A 151 -7.52 6.31 0.56
N GLU A 152 -7.29 7.26 -0.33
CA GLU A 152 -8.33 8.11 -0.91
C GLU A 152 -8.66 7.72 -2.36
N SER A 153 -7.81 6.92 -3.01
CA SER A 153 -7.99 6.44 -4.39
C SER A 153 -8.46 4.98 -4.46
N ASP A 154 -9.01 4.57 -5.60
CA ASP A 154 -9.22 3.16 -5.95
C ASP A 154 -7.98 2.50 -6.56
N LYS A 155 -6.94 3.28 -6.88
CA LYS A 155 -5.64 2.81 -7.33
C LYS A 155 -4.57 3.28 -6.37
N VAL A 156 -3.90 2.34 -5.72
CA VAL A 156 -2.81 2.64 -4.79
C VAL A 156 -1.55 1.94 -5.24
N THR A 157 -0.44 2.64 -5.21
CA THR A 157 0.86 2.07 -5.54
C THR A 157 1.77 2.18 -4.32
N LEU A 158 2.20 1.05 -3.75
CA LEU A 158 3.30 1.00 -2.79
C LEU A 158 4.61 0.84 -3.58
N GLY A 159 5.61 1.67 -3.27
CA GLY A 159 6.91 1.55 -3.90
C GLY A 159 8.05 1.96 -2.98
N ASN A 160 9.25 1.54 -3.33
CA ASN A 160 10.48 2.14 -2.79
C ASN A 160 10.88 3.40 -3.60
N LEU A 161 11.79 4.19 -3.04
CA LEU A 161 12.31 5.43 -3.65
C LEU A 161 12.83 5.22 -5.07
N GLU A 162 13.51 4.10 -5.32
CA GLU A 162 14.12 3.74 -6.61
C GLU A 162 13.12 3.18 -7.62
N GLN A 163 11.88 2.90 -7.18
CA GLN A 163 10.82 2.28 -7.99
C GLN A 163 11.22 0.93 -8.60
N THR A 164 12.11 0.21 -7.93
CA THR A 164 12.56 -1.14 -8.29
C THR A 164 11.66 -2.22 -7.70
N SER A 165 10.77 -1.87 -6.78
CA SER A 165 9.77 -2.77 -6.20
C SER A 165 8.43 -2.04 -6.10
N LEU A 166 7.48 -2.37 -6.98
CA LEU A 166 6.19 -1.68 -7.07
C LEU A 166 5.02 -2.66 -6.92
N PHE A 167 4.12 -2.35 -5.99
CA PHE A 167 2.85 -3.05 -5.80
C PHE A 167 1.69 -2.13 -6.13
N PHE A 168 0.92 -2.47 -7.14
CA PHE A 168 -0.27 -1.76 -7.56
C PHE A 168 -1.51 -2.48 -7.04
N PHE A 169 -2.27 -1.83 -6.19
CA PHE A 169 -3.52 -2.29 -5.60
C PHE A 169 -4.68 -1.62 -6.33
N GLN A 170 -5.57 -2.43 -6.90
CA GLN A 170 -6.81 -1.95 -7.53
C GLN A 170 -8.00 -2.34 -6.66
N PHE A 171 -8.81 -1.36 -6.30
CA PHE A 171 -10.06 -1.53 -5.58
C PHE A 171 -11.26 -1.38 -6.50
N GLU A 172 -12.35 -2.07 -6.15
CA GLU A 172 -13.69 -1.85 -6.69
C GLU A 172 -14.67 -1.86 -5.51
N ASN A 173 -15.51 -0.82 -5.39
CA ASN A 173 -16.46 -0.67 -4.27
C ASN A 173 -15.80 -0.83 -2.88
N GLY A 174 -14.55 -0.38 -2.74
CA GLY A 174 -13.78 -0.49 -1.49
C GLY A 174 -13.19 -1.87 -1.19
N ILE A 175 -13.29 -2.83 -2.10
CA ILE A 175 -12.77 -4.20 -1.99
C ILE A 175 -11.56 -4.38 -2.91
N LEU A 176 -10.51 -5.02 -2.42
CA LEU A 176 -9.29 -5.28 -3.19
C LEU A 176 -9.54 -6.36 -4.26
N GLU A 177 -9.47 -5.97 -5.53
CA GLU A 177 -9.75 -6.85 -6.68
C GLU A 177 -8.49 -7.43 -7.32
N SER A 178 -7.39 -6.68 -7.31
CA SER A 178 -6.12 -7.20 -7.81
C SER A 178 -4.91 -6.53 -7.19
N ILE A 179 -3.82 -7.30 -7.14
CA ILE A 179 -2.48 -6.82 -6.78
C ILE A 179 -1.59 -7.12 -7.98
N LYS A 180 -0.95 -6.10 -8.55
CA LYS A 180 0.11 -6.29 -9.56
C LYS A 180 1.45 -5.98 -8.92
N PHE A 181 2.42 -6.86 -9.09
CA PHE A 181 3.80 -6.62 -8.70
C PHE A 181 4.64 -6.34 -9.95
N LYS A 182 5.53 -5.35 -9.86
CA LYS A 182 6.57 -5.07 -10.86
C LYS A 182 7.90 -4.90 -10.11
N GLY A 183 8.76 -5.90 -10.25
CA GLY A 183 10.13 -5.84 -9.76
C GLY A 183 11.07 -5.29 -10.83
N TYR A 184 12.27 -4.90 -10.40
CA TYR A 184 13.35 -4.54 -11.30
C TYR A 184 13.91 -5.80 -11.96
N PHE A 185 14.04 -5.73 -13.27
CA PHE A 185 14.68 -6.76 -14.08
C PHE A 185 15.42 -6.04 -15.20
N ASP A 186 16.73 -5.95 -15.02
CA ASP A 186 17.70 -5.56 -16.05
C ASP A 186 18.39 -6.84 -16.48
#